data_AF-A0A3Q2Z8X3-F1
#
_entry.id   AF-A0A3Q2Z8X3-F1
#
_cell.length_a   1.000
_cell.length_b   1.000
_cell.length_c   1.000
_cell.angle_alpha   90.00
_cell.angle_beta   90.00
_cell.angle_gamma   90.00
#
_symmetry.space_group_name_H-M   'P 1'
#
loop_
_entity.id
_entity.type
_entity.pdbx_description
1 polymer ?
#
loop_
_entity_poly.entity_id
_entity_poly.type
_entity_poly.pdbx_seq_one_letter_code
_entity_poly.pdbx_strand_id
1 'polypeptide(L)'
;AESPTAQPLRFKWSLASFEGKRDRRPTWAADLSWEDRLASVVTPLWRLTYDEQLEVKQKHQEKILEQLCEGGKITFPVLPILPSPVRDGYRNKSTFSVNRGVDGNPKTVGFYVGKGKDGNIVCVNGDHLPNMPEKHKQVARRYQEFIRRSSLQPCLLLHDGGHWREVTVRTDAAGNTMAIVYFHPQGLSREEVAAHREDLAEFFANGAGSACELDSLYFQESAMTRCTREDSPYQLLFGHTHIYEQFRIHFFRLSEYSYAGLQLPHLSGRILPVHHRVIRALRSQPAIRRLVYVSCKSEGEAMRNFRELCCAPDPKRKLQGDAFSPSLAVPVDMFPHTEHCELVILFER
;
A
#
# COMPACT_ATOMS: atom_id res chain seq x y z
N ALA A 1 5.73 -43.39 21.65
CA ALA A 1 5.00 -42.71 20.56
C ALA A 1 4.99 -41.23 20.92
N GLU A 2 6.01 -40.53 20.43
CA GLU A 2 6.26 -39.12 20.72
C GLU A 2 5.43 -38.24 19.76
N SER A 3 4.78 -37.23 20.33
CA SER A 3 4.04 -36.19 19.63
C SER A 3 5.00 -35.25 18.88
N PRO A 4 4.70 -34.85 17.63
CA PRO A 4 5.57 -33.92 16.92
C PRO A 4 5.36 -32.51 17.48
N THR A 5 6.38 -31.98 18.14
CA THR A 5 6.51 -30.59 18.55
C THR A 5 6.41 -29.67 17.33
N ALA A 6 5.31 -28.94 17.22
CA ALA A 6 5.10 -27.94 16.17
C ALA A 6 6.03 -26.74 16.42
N GLN A 7 7.01 -26.55 15.55
CA GLN A 7 7.89 -25.39 15.57
C GLN A 7 7.10 -24.11 15.22
N PRO A 8 7.34 -22.98 15.93
CA PRO A 8 6.68 -21.72 15.62
C PRO A 8 7.15 -21.20 14.26
N LEU A 9 6.21 -21.13 13.30
CA LEU A 9 6.43 -20.50 12.00
C LEU A 9 6.67 -19.00 12.19
N ARG A 10 7.94 -18.61 12.06
CA ARG A 10 8.42 -17.23 12.09
C ARG A 10 7.73 -16.41 11.00
N PHE A 11 6.86 -15.48 11.39
CA PHE A 11 6.45 -14.38 10.52
C PHE A 11 7.65 -13.47 10.26
N LYS A 12 8.38 -13.73 9.17
CA LYS A 12 9.34 -12.76 8.62
C LYS A 12 8.55 -11.65 7.94
N TRP A 13 8.38 -10.54 8.65
CA TRP A 13 8.28 -9.25 7.99
C TRP A 13 9.60 -9.01 7.25
N SER A 14 9.60 -9.31 5.95
CA SER A 14 10.62 -8.79 5.04
C SER A 14 10.25 -7.34 4.75
N LEU A 15 10.64 -6.44 5.65
CA LEU A 15 11.15 -5.14 5.20
C LEU A 15 12.30 -5.50 4.28
N ALA A 16 12.19 -5.18 3.00
CA ALA A 16 13.30 -5.34 2.08
C ALA A 16 14.52 -4.67 2.72
N SER A 17 15.46 -5.49 3.16
CA SER A 17 16.74 -5.06 3.67
C SER A 17 17.43 -4.37 2.49
N PHE A 18 17.61 -3.06 2.61
CA PHE A 18 18.73 -2.41 1.94
C PHE A 18 20.00 -2.99 2.58
N GLU A 19 20.51 -4.07 2.00
CA GLU A 19 21.89 -4.50 2.21
C GLU A 19 22.78 -3.67 1.28
N GLY A 20 23.09 -2.47 1.77
CA GLY A 20 23.99 -1.53 1.13
C GLY A 20 24.37 -0.46 2.15
N LYS A 21 25.44 -0.72 2.92
CA LYS A 21 26.06 0.17 3.92
C LYS A 21 25.08 0.79 4.93
N ARG A 22 24.62 -0.03 5.88
CA ARG A 22 24.12 0.45 7.18
C ARG A 22 25.31 0.94 8.01
N ASP A 23 25.54 2.25 8.04
CA ASP A 23 25.86 2.90 9.31
C ASP A 23 25.60 4.41 9.23
N ARG A 24 25.10 4.97 10.34
CA ARG A 24 24.65 6.36 10.56
C ARG A 24 23.23 6.70 10.08
N ARG A 25 22.23 6.22 10.83
CA ARG A 25 21.09 7.11 11.10
C ARG A 25 21.64 8.30 11.90
N PRO A 26 21.32 9.54 11.53
CA PRO A 26 21.78 10.70 12.27
C PRO A 26 21.28 10.64 13.73
N THR A 27 22.13 11.11 14.64
CA THR A 27 22.02 11.00 16.11
C THR A 27 20.78 11.65 16.72
N TRP A 28 19.94 12.35 15.94
CA TRP A 28 18.70 13.00 16.38
C TRP A 28 17.48 12.07 16.52
N ALA A 29 17.58 10.79 16.11
CA ALA A 29 16.43 9.88 16.13
C ALA A 29 15.90 9.55 17.56
N ALA A 30 16.65 9.89 18.62
CA ALA A 30 16.20 9.76 19.99
C ALA A 30 15.25 10.89 20.44
N ASP A 31 15.36 12.09 19.84
CA ASP A 31 14.69 13.32 20.29
C ASP A 31 13.42 13.67 19.50
N LEU A 32 13.06 12.84 18.52
CA LEU A 32 11.84 13.06 17.74
C LEU A 32 10.58 12.72 18.53
N SER A 33 9.54 13.54 18.33
CA SER A 33 8.18 13.21 18.71
C SER A 33 7.70 11.92 18.03
N TRP A 34 6.64 11.32 18.57
CA TRP A 34 6.07 10.11 17.97
C TRP A 34 5.45 10.39 16.60
N GLU A 35 4.93 11.60 16.42
CA GLU A 35 4.40 12.12 15.16
C GLU A 35 5.51 12.20 14.10
N ASP A 36 6.66 12.76 14.44
CA ASP A 36 7.81 12.86 13.54
C ASP A 36 8.34 11.49 13.15
N ARG A 37 8.40 10.56 14.11
CA ARG A 37 8.80 9.16 13.86
C ARG A 37 7.82 8.49 12.91
N LEU A 38 6.51 8.71 13.08
CA LEU A 38 5.50 8.17 12.20
C LEU A 38 5.62 8.76 10.78
N ALA A 39 5.73 10.07 10.67
CA ALA A 39 5.86 10.77 9.39
C ALA A 39 7.10 10.31 8.63
N SER A 40 8.21 10.08 9.33
CA SER A 40 9.45 9.55 8.73
C SER A 40 9.33 8.10 8.22
N VAL A 41 8.32 7.35 8.66
CA VAL A 41 8.05 5.98 8.19
C VAL A 41 7.00 5.97 7.08
N VAL A 42 5.92 6.71 7.22
CA VAL A 42 4.78 6.68 6.28
C VAL A 42 5.00 7.63 5.10
N THR A 43 5.65 8.76 5.32
CA THR A 43 5.90 9.82 4.35
C THR A 43 7.35 10.30 4.47
N PRO A 44 8.38 9.46 4.25
CA PRO A 44 9.79 9.75 4.55
C PRO A 44 10.35 11.06 3.96
N LEU A 45 9.75 11.59 2.88
CA LEU A 45 10.18 12.84 2.24
C LEU A 45 9.38 14.07 2.68
N TRP A 46 8.55 13.96 3.72
CA TRP A 46 7.65 15.01 4.20
C TRP A 46 8.31 16.34 4.60
N ARG A 47 9.63 16.33 4.88
CA ARG A 47 10.42 17.53 5.21
C ARG A 47 11.00 18.25 4.00
N LEU A 48 10.91 17.66 2.81
CA LEU A 48 11.43 18.22 1.58
C LEU A 48 10.33 18.99 0.85
N THR A 49 10.71 20.09 0.20
CA THR A 49 9.87 20.76 -0.77
C THR A 49 9.55 19.81 -1.93
N TYR A 50 8.43 20.03 -2.62
CA TYR A 50 8.01 19.09 -3.66
C TYR A 50 9.03 18.96 -4.80
N ASP A 51 9.70 20.04 -5.18
CA ASP A 51 10.73 20.01 -6.23
C ASP A 51 11.95 19.19 -5.78
N GLU A 52 12.38 19.31 -4.52
CA GLU A 52 13.44 18.45 -3.95
C GLU A 52 13.03 16.96 -3.94
N GLN A 53 11.75 16.65 -3.67
CA GLN A 53 11.25 15.28 -3.75
C GLN A 53 11.35 14.73 -5.17
N LEU A 54 10.97 15.52 -6.18
CA LEU A 54 11.08 15.15 -7.59
C LEU A 54 12.53 14.92 -7.99
N GLU A 55 13.46 15.77 -7.57
CA GLU A 55 14.89 15.58 -7.83
C GLU A 55 15.42 14.28 -7.22
N VAL A 56 15.08 13.99 -5.96
CA VAL A 56 15.48 12.75 -5.28
C VAL A 56 14.95 11.53 -6.02
N LYS A 57 13.67 11.56 -6.43
CA LYS A 57 13.02 10.46 -7.16
C LYS A 57 13.62 10.28 -8.56
N GLN A 58 13.85 11.37 -9.29
CA GLN A 58 14.47 11.35 -10.62
C GLN A 58 15.84 10.68 -10.55
N LYS A 59 16.74 11.16 -9.67
CA LYS A 59 18.08 10.61 -9.47
C LYS A 59 18.03 9.13 -9.06
N HIS A 60 17.06 8.75 -8.23
CA HIS A 60 16.87 7.36 -7.83
C HIS A 60 16.47 6.47 -9.01
N GLN A 61 15.54 6.91 -9.86
CA GLN A 61 15.12 6.15 -11.05
C GLN A 61 16.25 6.05 -12.09
N GLU A 62 17.01 7.11 -12.31
CA GLU A 62 18.20 7.08 -13.17
C GLU A 62 19.20 6.02 -12.68
N LYS A 63 19.51 6.01 -11.39
CA LYS A 63 20.39 4.99 -10.79
C LYS A 63 19.85 3.56 -10.93
N ILE A 64 18.53 3.36 -10.92
CA ILE A 64 17.93 2.05 -11.19
C ILE A 64 18.12 1.68 -12.66
N LEU A 65 17.86 2.61 -13.58
CA LEU A 65 17.99 2.41 -15.03
C LEU A 65 19.44 2.17 -15.46
N GLU A 66 20.42 2.76 -14.78
CA GLU A 66 21.85 2.43 -14.98
C GLU A 66 22.13 0.93 -14.81
N GLN A 67 21.42 0.24 -13.90
CA GLN A 67 21.58 -1.21 -13.69
C GLN A 67 21.01 -2.06 -14.82
N LEU A 68 20.18 -1.48 -15.70
CA LEU A 68 19.64 -2.14 -16.88
C LEU A 68 20.63 -2.08 -18.06
N CYS A 69 21.43 -1.01 -18.14
CA CYS A 69 22.37 -0.80 -19.24
C CYS A 69 23.73 -1.46 -18.99
N GLU A 70 24.32 -2.02 -20.04
CA GLU A 70 25.69 -2.52 -19.99
C GLU A 70 26.68 -1.37 -19.73
N GLY A 71 27.63 -1.59 -18.82
CA GLY A 71 28.60 -0.57 -18.43
C GLY A 71 28.06 0.53 -17.50
N GLY A 72 26.81 0.43 -17.01
CA GLY A 72 26.26 1.35 -16.02
C GLY A 72 25.93 2.74 -16.56
N LYS A 73 25.92 2.93 -17.88
CA LYS A 73 25.57 4.19 -18.53
C LYS A 73 24.26 4.04 -19.29
N ILE A 74 23.28 4.88 -18.99
CA ILE A 74 21.98 4.87 -19.67
C ILE A 74 22.18 5.19 -21.17
N THR A 75 21.63 4.34 -22.04
CA THR A 75 21.77 4.43 -23.50
C THR A 75 20.51 4.93 -24.22
N PHE A 76 19.44 5.23 -23.49
CA PHE A 76 18.16 5.69 -24.01
C PHE A 76 17.66 6.93 -23.25
N PRO A 77 16.78 7.76 -23.84
CA PRO A 77 16.23 8.92 -23.16
C PRO A 77 15.44 8.55 -21.90
N VAL A 78 15.74 9.25 -20.80
CA VAL A 78 14.92 9.29 -19.58
C VAL A 78 14.29 10.68 -19.51
N LEU A 79 12.97 10.75 -19.62
CA LEU A 79 12.26 12.02 -19.53
C LEU A 79 12.24 12.52 -18.07
N PRO A 80 12.05 13.84 -17.87
CA PRO A 80 11.81 14.38 -16.54
C PRO A 80 10.62 13.69 -15.86
N ILE A 81 10.75 13.46 -14.55
CA ILE A 81 9.68 12.90 -13.72
C ILE A 81 8.39 13.70 -13.88
N LEU A 82 7.29 12.98 -14.13
CA LEU A 82 5.97 13.59 -14.17
C LEU A 82 5.49 13.86 -12.74
N PRO A 83 5.19 15.13 -12.39
CA PRO A 83 4.71 15.46 -11.06
C PRO A 83 3.27 14.99 -10.85
N SER A 84 2.92 14.71 -9.60
CA SER A 84 1.54 14.46 -9.18
C SER A 84 0.70 15.74 -9.33
N PRO A 85 -0.53 15.64 -9.87
CA PRO A 85 -1.46 16.77 -9.87
C PRO A 85 -1.98 17.12 -8.48
N VAL A 86 -1.94 16.16 -7.53
CA VAL A 86 -2.40 16.32 -6.15
C VAL A 86 -1.30 15.87 -5.20
N ARG A 87 -0.82 16.79 -4.35
CA ARG A 87 0.34 16.56 -3.48
C ARG A 87 -0.05 16.04 -2.10
N ASP A 88 -1.13 16.59 -1.56
CA ASP A 88 -1.64 16.24 -0.22
C ASP A 88 -3.00 15.57 -0.34
N GLY A 89 -3.33 14.70 0.59
CA GLY A 89 -4.63 14.02 0.63
C GLY A 89 -4.94 13.14 -0.59
N TYR A 90 -3.92 12.74 -1.37
CA TYR A 90 -4.13 11.98 -2.61
C TYR A 90 -4.59 10.53 -2.40
N ARG A 91 -4.52 10.01 -1.17
CA ARG A 91 -4.89 8.61 -0.89
C ARG A 91 -6.40 8.39 -0.96
N ASN A 92 -6.84 7.61 -1.93
CA ASN A 92 -8.21 7.08 -2.02
C ASN A 92 -8.49 5.85 -1.14
N LYS A 93 -7.47 5.35 -0.42
CA LYS A 93 -7.61 4.28 0.58
C LYS A 93 -6.66 4.52 1.75
N SER A 94 -7.15 4.35 2.97
CA SER A 94 -6.33 4.36 4.19
C SER A 94 -6.80 3.28 5.15
N THR A 95 -5.88 2.44 5.60
CA THR A 95 -6.16 1.38 6.58
C THR A 95 -5.47 1.76 7.89
N PHE A 96 -6.26 1.88 8.95
CA PHE A 96 -5.81 2.29 10.28
C PHE A 96 -5.87 1.09 11.21
N SER A 97 -4.74 0.75 11.80
CA SER A 97 -4.65 -0.33 12.77
C SER A 97 -5.11 0.12 14.15
N VAL A 98 -5.39 -0.84 15.04
CA VAL A 98 -5.75 -0.58 16.44
C VAL A 98 -4.71 -1.23 17.35
N ASN A 99 -4.08 -0.45 18.22
CA ASN A 99 -3.15 -0.97 19.23
C ASN A 99 -2.94 0.05 20.37
N ARG A 100 -2.11 -0.31 21.36
CA ARG A 100 -1.71 0.55 22.45
C ARG A 100 -1.08 1.84 21.94
N GLY A 101 -1.65 2.96 22.36
CA GLY A 101 -1.18 4.30 22.03
C GLY A 101 0.02 4.74 22.85
N VAL A 102 0.58 5.89 22.48
CA VAL A 102 1.63 6.60 23.25
C VAL A 102 1.15 6.95 24.65
N ASP A 103 -0.14 7.24 24.80
CA ASP A 103 -0.83 7.51 26.07
C ASP A 103 -1.04 6.25 26.93
N GLY A 104 -0.61 5.07 26.44
CA GLY A 104 -0.83 3.77 27.09
C GLY A 104 -2.23 3.20 26.90
N ASN A 105 -3.15 3.91 26.25
CA ASN A 105 -4.51 3.43 26.00
C ASN A 105 -4.48 2.29 24.99
N PRO A 106 -5.07 1.10 25.28
CA PRO A 106 -5.01 -0.06 24.39
C PRO A 106 -5.75 0.14 23.06
N LYS A 107 -6.65 1.13 22.98
CA LYS A 107 -7.58 1.35 21.89
C LYS A 107 -7.28 2.65 21.16
N THR A 108 -6.07 2.73 20.62
CA THR A 108 -5.63 3.84 19.78
C THR A 108 -5.67 3.41 18.33
N VAL A 109 -6.25 4.24 17.47
CA VAL A 109 -6.43 3.97 16.03
C VAL A 109 -5.41 4.79 15.25
N GLY A 110 -4.63 4.14 14.41
CA GLY A 110 -3.56 4.81 13.67
C GLY A 110 -2.59 3.85 13.03
N PHE A 111 -1.29 4.17 13.13
CA PHE A 111 -0.22 3.43 12.48
C PHE A 111 0.84 2.99 13.47
N TYR A 112 1.50 1.88 13.15
CA TYR A 112 2.54 1.33 14.00
C TYR A 112 3.87 2.07 13.83
N VAL A 113 4.45 2.47 14.96
CA VAL A 113 5.82 2.95 15.06
C VAL A 113 6.59 2.02 15.99
N GLY A 114 7.80 1.63 15.58
CA GLY A 114 8.68 0.75 16.35
C GLY A 114 8.96 -0.60 15.67
N LYS A 115 9.64 -1.50 16.38
CA LYS A 115 10.02 -2.82 15.88
C LYS A 115 9.34 -3.90 16.72
N GLY A 116 8.64 -4.81 16.06
CA GLY A 116 7.94 -5.92 16.74
C GLY A 116 8.85 -6.90 17.48
N LYS A 117 10.14 -6.96 17.14
CA LYS A 117 11.11 -7.84 17.81
C LYS A 117 11.49 -7.35 19.21
N ASP A 118 11.35 -6.06 19.47
CA ASP A 118 11.82 -5.42 20.71
C ASP A 118 10.67 -5.13 21.69
N GLY A 119 9.44 -5.60 21.38
CA GLY A 119 8.24 -5.33 22.20
C GLY A 119 7.75 -3.87 22.19
N ASN A 120 8.44 -2.98 21.48
CA ASN A 120 8.22 -1.53 21.51
C ASN A 120 7.40 -1.02 20.31
N ILE A 121 6.33 -1.72 19.92
CA ILE A 121 5.38 -1.18 18.94
C ILE A 121 4.36 -0.32 19.67
N VAL A 122 4.19 0.90 19.21
CA VAL A 122 3.11 1.80 19.64
C VAL A 122 2.25 2.21 18.44
N CYS A 123 0.98 2.46 18.69
CA CYS A 123 0.06 3.05 17.72
C CYS A 123 0.08 4.57 17.86
N VAL A 124 0.28 5.28 16.74
CA VAL A 124 0.31 6.73 16.68
C VAL A 124 -0.78 7.21 15.73
N ASN A 125 -1.54 8.22 16.14
CA ASN A 125 -2.58 8.82 15.30
C ASN A 125 -1.94 9.43 14.05
N GLY A 126 -2.65 9.37 12.92
CA GLY A 126 -2.13 9.78 11.61
C GLY A 126 -2.55 11.18 11.17
N ASP A 127 -3.07 12.02 12.08
CA ASP A 127 -3.71 13.29 11.73
C ASP A 127 -2.78 14.29 11.03
N HIS A 128 -1.49 14.27 11.38
CA HIS A 128 -0.47 15.14 10.81
C HIS A 128 0.09 14.67 9.47
N LEU A 129 -0.26 13.46 9.00
CA LEU A 129 0.29 12.93 7.76
C LEU A 129 -0.29 13.65 6.53
N PRO A 130 0.55 14.16 5.61
CA PRO A 130 0.08 14.97 4.48
C PRO A 130 -0.59 14.15 3.37
N ASN A 131 -0.28 12.86 3.26
CA ASN A 131 -0.76 12.02 2.17
C ASN A 131 -2.21 11.53 2.30
N MET A 132 -2.86 11.73 3.46
CA MET A 132 -4.22 11.22 3.73
C MET A 132 -5.26 12.35 3.73
N PRO A 133 -6.44 12.13 3.11
CA PRO A 133 -7.55 13.07 3.19
C PRO A 133 -8.01 13.30 4.63
N GLU A 134 -8.54 14.49 4.91
CA GLU A 134 -9.11 14.81 6.23
C GLU A 134 -10.28 13.89 6.59
N LYS A 135 -11.12 13.52 5.61
CA LYS A 135 -12.25 12.61 5.82
C LYS A 135 -11.80 11.23 6.33
N HIS A 136 -10.65 10.73 5.86
CA HIS A 136 -10.08 9.46 6.37
C HIS A 136 -9.61 9.59 7.82
N LYS A 137 -8.94 10.70 8.15
CA LYS A 137 -8.45 10.99 9.51
C LYS A 137 -9.62 11.12 10.47
N GLN A 138 -10.68 11.81 10.06
CA GLN A 138 -11.90 11.97 10.85
C GLN A 138 -12.57 10.63 11.16
N VAL A 139 -12.70 9.74 10.16
CA VAL A 139 -13.25 8.39 10.38
C VAL A 139 -12.39 7.61 11.38
N ALA A 140 -11.06 7.67 11.29
CA ALA A 140 -10.17 7.04 12.26
C ALA A 140 -10.38 7.58 13.69
N ARG A 141 -10.51 8.90 13.86
CA ARG A 141 -10.79 9.54 15.16
C ARG A 141 -12.14 9.11 15.73
N ARG A 142 -13.20 9.08 14.91
CA ARG A 142 -14.53 8.64 15.34
C ARG A 142 -14.58 7.16 15.65
N TYR A 143 -13.88 6.33 14.87
CA TYR A 143 -13.74 4.92 15.17
C TYR A 143 -13.02 4.69 16.51
N GLN A 144 -11.94 5.45 16.78
CA GLN A 144 -11.25 5.43 18.06
C GLN A 144 -12.18 5.78 19.23
N GLU A 145 -12.97 6.83 19.09
CA GLU A 145 -13.96 7.25 20.08
C GLU A 145 -14.97 6.13 20.37
N PHE A 146 -15.49 5.48 19.33
CA PHE A 146 -16.42 4.36 19.45
C PHE A 146 -15.80 3.17 20.20
N ILE A 147 -14.64 2.68 19.75
CA ILE A 147 -14.04 1.48 20.36
C ILE A 147 -13.60 1.74 21.81
N ARG A 148 -13.19 2.97 22.16
CA ARG A 148 -12.83 3.35 23.53
C ARG A 148 -14.02 3.25 24.48
N ARG A 149 -15.25 3.47 24.00
CA ARG A 149 -16.49 3.30 24.78
C ARG A 149 -16.97 1.84 24.85
N SER A 150 -16.65 1.03 23.84
CA SER A 150 -16.99 -0.41 23.83
C SER A 150 -16.34 -1.14 25.01
N SER A 151 -17.01 -2.15 25.58
CA SER A 151 -16.43 -3.06 26.58
C SER A 151 -15.39 -4.01 25.98
N LEU A 152 -15.46 -4.26 24.67
CA LEU A 152 -14.59 -5.22 23.98
C LEU A 152 -13.17 -4.67 23.80
N GLN A 153 -12.18 -5.55 23.95
CA GLN A 153 -10.78 -5.23 23.72
C GLN A 153 -10.42 -5.27 22.22
N PRO A 154 -9.34 -4.60 21.79
CA PRO A 154 -8.86 -4.73 20.42
C PRO A 154 -8.12 -6.06 20.21
N CYS A 155 -8.25 -6.60 19.01
CA CYS A 155 -7.61 -7.84 18.60
C CYS A 155 -6.27 -7.55 17.93
N LEU A 156 -5.19 -7.52 18.73
CA LEU A 156 -3.84 -7.15 18.30
C LEU A 156 -3.13 -8.30 17.58
N LEU A 157 -3.40 -9.53 18.03
CA LEU A 157 -2.86 -10.74 17.45
C LEU A 157 -3.93 -11.42 16.60
N LEU A 158 -3.48 -12.08 15.55
CA LEU A 158 -4.32 -12.64 14.52
C LEU A 158 -5.31 -13.71 15.02
N HIS A 159 -5.04 -14.33 16.17
CA HIS A 159 -5.78 -15.47 16.71
C HIS A 159 -6.06 -15.39 18.21
N ASP A 160 -5.63 -14.32 18.88
CA ASP A 160 -5.67 -14.26 20.35
C ASP A 160 -5.93 -12.84 20.85
N GLY A 161 -6.81 -12.76 21.85
CA GLY A 161 -7.25 -11.54 22.52
C GLY A 161 -8.15 -10.63 21.67
N GLY A 162 -9.21 -10.10 22.29
CA GLY A 162 -10.02 -8.99 21.77
C GLY A 162 -10.80 -9.25 20.48
N HIS A 163 -11.47 -8.22 19.99
CA HIS A 163 -12.45 -8.28 18.90
C HIS A 163 -12.26 -7.19 17.85
N TRP A 164 -12.17 -5.91 18.26
CA TRP A 164 -12.06 -4.79 17.34
C TRP A 164 -10.70 -4.79 16.61
N ARG A 165 -10.71 -4.69 15.29
CA ARG A 165 -9.50 -4.65 14.45
C ARG A 165 -9.45 -3.33 13.68
N GLU A 166 -8.61 -3.32 12.65
CA GLU A 166 -8.41 -2.18 11.78
C GLU A 166 -9.72 -1.65 11.16
N VAL A 167 -9.67 -0.38 10.74
CA VAL A 167 -10.70 0.23 9.89
C VAL A 167 -10.04 0.66 8.58
N THR A 168 -10.66 0.31 7.46
CA THR A 168 -10.25 0.79 6.13
C THR A 168 -11.25 1.81 5.62
N VAL A 169 -10.76 2.95 5.21
CA VAL A 169 -11.55 4.03 4.62
C VAL A 169 -11.16 4.19 3.16
N ARG A 170 -12.15 4.39 2.29
CA ARG A 170 -11.97 4.66 0.87
C ARG A 170 -12.79 5.89 0.48
N THR A 171 -12.25 6.69 -0.43
CA THR A 171 -12.97 7.80 -1.07
C THR A 171 -12.81 7.68 -2.57
N ASP A 172 -13.83 8.03 -3.36
CA ASP A 172 -13.68 8.23 -4.80
C ASP A 172 -13.41 9.70 -5.15
N ALA A 173 -13.14 9.99 -6.43
CA ALA A 173 -12.93 11.36 -6.90
C ALA A 173 -14.16 12.28 -6.76
N ALA A 174 -15.37 11.73 -6.57
CA ALA A 174 -16.58 12.51 -6.30
C ALA A 174 -16.75 12.84 -4.82
N GLY A 175 -15.92 12.25 -3.95
CA GLY A 175 -15.96 12.46 -2.49
C GLY A 175 -16.81 11.43 -1.74
N ASN A 176 -17.39 10.45 -2.43
CA ASN A 176 -18.17 9.40 -1.76
C ASN A 176 -17.22 8.54 -0.91
N THR A 177 -17.62 8.26 0.33
CA THR A 177 -16.77 7.66 1.36
C THR A 177 -17.33 6.36 1.88
N MET A 178 -16.49 5.33 1.85
CA MET A 178 -16.79 3.99 2.38
C MET A 178 -15.85 3.68 3.54
N ALA A 179 -16.40 3.19 4.65
CA ALA A 179 -15.62 2.61 5.74
C ALA A 179 -15.88 1.11 5.86
N ILE A 180 -14.85 0.35 6.21
CA ILE A 180 -14.89 -1.09 6.43
C ILE A 180 -14.24 -1.37 7.78
N VAL A 181 -15.02 -1.84 8.75
CA VAL A 181 -14.55 -2.22 10.08
C VAL A 181 -14.34 -3.72 10.13
N TYR A 182 -13.17 -4.13 10.62
CA TYR A 182 -12.82 -5.53 10.77
C TYR A 182 -13.03 -5.97 12.21
N PHE A 183 -13.55 -7.18 12.41
CA PHE A 183 -13.91 -7.71 13.71
C PHE A 183 -13.57 -9.19 13.82
N HIS A 184 -13.09 -9.60 14.99
CA HIS A 184 -12.88 -11.01 15.31
C HIS A 184 -13.96 -11.49 16.27
N PRO A 185 -14.77 -12.51 15.90
CA PRO A 185 -15.86 -12.98 16.75
C PRO A 185 -15.36 -13.59 18.07
N GLN A 186 -14.17 -14.20 18.08
CA GLN A 186 -13.65 -14.99 19.22
C GLN A 186 -14.69 -16.03 19.65
N GLY A 187 -15.14 -15.96 20.91
CA GLY A 187 -16.18 -16.81 21.47
C GLY A 187 -17.56 -16.15 21.58
N LEU A 188 -17.77 -14.96 20.99
CA LEU A 188 -19.09 -14.32 21.00
C LEU A 188 -20.09 -15.10 20.16
N SER A 189 -21.34 -15.16 20.62
CA SER A 189 -22.45 -15.69 19.84
C SER A 189 -22.77 -14.79 18.65
N ARG A 190 -23.52 -15.30 17.67
CA ARG A 190 -23.94 -14.51 16.51
C ARG A 190 -24.81 -13.32 16.92
N GLU A 191 -25.60 -13.47 17.96
CA GLU A 191 -26.48 -12.45 18.51
C GLU A 191 -25.66 -11.35 19.20
N GLU A 192 -24.62 -11.72 19.95
CA GLU A 192 -23.70 -10.77 20.59
C GLU A 192 -22.91 -9.96 19.54
N VAL A 193 -22.42 -10.62 18.48
CA VAL A 193 -21.77 -9.93 17.36
C VAL A 193 -22.74 -9.02 16.63
N ALA A 194 -23.99 -9.46 16.42
CA ALA A 194 -25.03 -8.65 15.80
C ALA A 194 -25.34 -7.37 16.60
N ALA A 195 -25.40 -7.46 17.93
CA ALA A 195 -25.60 -6.29 18.79
C ALA A 195 -24.47 -5.27 18.63
N HIS A 196 -23.20 -5.70 18.66
CA HIS A 196 -22.07 -4.79 18.46
C HIS A 196 -21.99 -4.20 17.04
N ARG A 197 -22.47 -4.95 16.06
CA ARG A 197 -22.60 -4.49 14.68
C ARG A 197 -23.69 -3.42 14.55
N GLU A 198 -24.82 -3.58 15.24
CA GLU A 198 -25.89 -2.59 15.31
C GLU A 198 -25.43 -1.33 16.04
N ASP A 199 -24.72 -1.46 17.16
CA ASP A 199 -24.13 -0.32 17.89
C ASP A 199 -23.18 0.50 16.99
N LEU A 200 -22.35 -0.19 16.19
CA LEU A 200 -21.45 0.44 15.24
C LEU A 200 -22.21 1.18 14.13
N ALA A 201 -23.24 0.54 13.58
CA ALA A 201 -24.10 1.15 12.57
C ALA A 201 -24.78 2.41 13.11
N GLU A 202 -25.39 2.33 14.29
CA GLU A 202 -26.08 3.44 14.94
C GLU A 202 -25.12 4.60 15.26
N PHE A 203 -23.91 4.29 15.75
CA PHE A 203 -22.90 5.31 16.05
C PHE A 203 -22.50 6.13 14.81
N PHE A 204 -22.32 5.49 13.66
CA PHE A 204 -21.92 6.16 12.42
C PHE A 204 -23.08 6.73 11.61
N ALA A 205 -24.30 6.21 11.76
CA ALA A 205 -25.48 6.74 11.08
C ALA A 205 -26.08 7.94 11.84
N ASN A 206 -26.29 7.80 13.16
CA ASN A 206 -27.07 8.74 13.96
C ASN A 206 -26.30 9.30 15.17
N GLY A 207 -25.21 8.63 15.59
CA GLY A 207 -24.38 9.05 16.72
C GLY A 207 -23.31 10.08 16.36
N ALA A 208 -22.27 10.18 17.20
CA ALA A 208 -21.16 11.11 16.99
C ALA A 208 -20.32 10.81 15.72
N GLY A 209 -20.42 9.57 15.20
CA GLY A 209 -19.78 9.16 13.95
C GLY A 209 -20.48 9.70 12.70
N SER A 210 -21.73 10.18 12.79
CA SER A 210 -22.46 10.80 11.67
C SER A 210 -21.75 12.00 11.07
N ALA A 211 -20.92 12.69 11.87
CA ALA A 211 -20.06 13.78 11.42
C ALA A 211 -19.05 13.37 10.33
N CYS A 212 -18.83 12.06 10.10
CA CYS A 212 -18.00 11.55 9.02
C CYS A 212 -18.72 11.49 7.66
N GLU A 213 -20.05 11.62 7.63
CA GLU A 213 -20.87 11.60 6.41
C GLU A 213 -20.48 10.42 5.48
N LEU A 214 -20.57 9.20 6.03
CA LEU A 214 -20.26 7.99 5.29
C LEU A 214 -21.39 7.63 4.31
N ASP A 215 -21.02 7.41 3.06
CA ASP A 215 -21.94 6.90 2.02
C ASP A 215 -22.11 5.38 2.12
N SER A 216 -21.18 4.69 2.76
CA SER A 216 -21.21 3.24 2.96
C SER A 216 -20.44 2.83 4.20
N LEU A 217 -21.04 1.95 5.01
CA LEU A 217 -20.35 1.30 6.13
C LEU A 217 -20.47 -0.21 6.01
N TYR A 218 -19.32 -0.87 6.02
CA TYR A 218 -19.17 -2.31 5.98
C TYR A 218 -18.57 -2.86 7.27
N PHE A 219 -18.95 -4.10 7.57
CA PHE A 219 -18.41 -4.89 8.66
C PHE A 219 -17.92 -6.23 8.13
N GLN A 220 -16.73 -6.65 8.54
CA GLN A 220 -16.19 -7.95 8.17
C GLN A 220 -15.76 -8.74 9.41
N GLU A 221 -16.44 -9.85 9.64
CA GLU A 221 -16.08 -10.83 10.67
C GLU A 221 -15.03 -11.77 10.11
N SER A 222 -13.86 -11.86 10.75
CA SER A 222 -12.81 -12.77 10.30
C SER A 222 -12.08 -13.41 11.47
N ALA A 223 -12.18 -14.74 11.57
CA ALA A 223 -11.51 -15.56 12.58
C ALA A 223 -10.07 -15.97 12.21
N MET A 224 -9.63 -15.72 10.97
CA MET A 224 -8.32 -16.17 10.47
C MET A 224 -7.56 -15.06 9.73
N THR A 225 -6.27 -15.30 9.49
CA THR A 225 -5.37 -14.36 8.77
C THR A 225 -5.62 -14.31 7.27
N ARG A 226 -6.19 -15.38 6.73
CA ARG A 226 -6.51 -15.59 5.32
C ARG A 226 -7.82 -16.33 5.25
N CYS A 227 -8.87 -15.57 5.01
CA CYS A 227 -10.17 -16.12 4.66
C CYS A 227 -10.42 -15.83 3.19
N THR A 228 -11.08 -16.75 2.49
CA THR A 228 -11.69 -16.41 1.21
C THR A 228 -12.84 -15.42 1.45
N ARG A 229 -13.31 -14.77 0.38
CA ARG A 229 -14.45 -13.84 0.51
C ARG A 229 -15.71 -14.62 0.91
N GLU A 230 -15.78 -15.89 0.54
CA GLU A 230 -16.84 -16.82 0.88
C GLU A 230 -16.84 -17.17 2.38
N ASP A 231 -15.65 -17.35 2.99
CA ASP A 231 -15.52 -17.68 4.42
C ASP A 231 -15.72 -16.48 5.36
N SER A 232 -15.53 -15.26 4.85
CA SER A 232 -15.60 -14.02 5.63
C SER A 232 -16.19 -12.89 4.77
N PRO A 233 -17.52 -12.92 4.54
CA PRO A 233 -18.16 -11.95 3.66
C PRO A 233 -18.22 -10.56 4.29
N TYR A 234 -18.10 -9.54 3.44
CA TYR A 234 -18.39 -8.16 3.81
C TYR A 234 -19.90 -7.98 3.99
N GLN A 235 -20.30 -7.49 5.16
CA GLN A 235 -21.69 -7.20 5.51
C GLN A 235 -21.93 -5.70 5.42
N LEU A 236 -22.86 -5.26 4.58
CA LEU A 236 -23.25 -3.86 4.51
C LEU A 236 -24.11 -3.52 5.73
N LEU A 237 -23.71 -2.50 6.49
CA LEU A 237 -24.47 -2.01 7.64
C LEU A 237 -25.46 -0.93 7.22
N PHE A 238 -25.01 0.04 6.42
CA PHE A 238 -25.87 1.04 5.80
C PHE A 238 -25.22 1.65 4.56
N GLY A 239 -26.03 2.34 3.76
CA GLY A 239 -25.58 3.12 2.61
C GLY A 239 -25.48 2.32 1.32
N HIS A 240 -24.57 2.71 0.44
CA HIS A 240 -24.40 2.10 -0.88
C HIS A 240 -23.49 0.87 -0.84
N THR A 241 -23.73 -0.09 -1.74
CA THR A 241 -22.90 -1.31 -1.83
C THR A 241 -21.54 -1.07 -2.48
N HIS A 242 -21.41 0.01 -3.26
CA HIS A 242 -20.22 0.31 -4.05
C HIS A 242 -20.01 1.82 -4.12
N ILE A 243 -18.73 2.22 -4.16
CA ILE A 243 -18.31 3.53 -4.63
C ILE A 243 -17.64 3.36 -6.00
N TYR A 244 -17.75 4.36 -6.86
CA TYR A 244 -17.32 4.27 -8.25
C TYR A 244 -16.22 5.28 -8.52
N GLU A 245 -15.07 4.80 -8.99
CA GLU A 245 -13.95 5.66 -9.35
C GLU A 245 -13.95 5.92 -10.87
N GLN A 246 -13.87 7.20 -11.26
CA GLN A 246 -13.72 7.59 -12.65
C GLN A 246 -12.25 7.89 -12.95
N PHE A 247 -11.59 6.99 -13.69
CA PHE A 247 -10.21 7.18 -14.11
C PHE A 247 -10.16 7.97 -15.42
N ARG A 248 -9.54 9.16 -15.41
CA ARG A 248 -9.15 9.90 -16.62
C ARG A 248 -7.65 9.85 -16.77
N ILE A 249 -7.14 9.25 -17.84
CA ILE A 249 -5.71 9.18 -18.11
C ILE A 249 -5.43 9.89 -19.43
N HIS A 250 -4.62 10.94 -19.38
CA HIS A 250 -4.02 11.55 -20.55
C HIS A 250 -2.62 10.94 -20.71
N PHE A 251 -2.48 9.91 -21.55
CA PHE A 251 -1.16 9.61 -22.09
C PHE A 251 -0.86 10.68 -23.14
N PHE A 252 0.29 11.36 -23.00
CA PHE A 252 0.78 12.31 -23.99
C PHE A 252 0.70 11.69 -25.40
N ARG A 253 0.26 12.50 -26.35
CA ARG A 253 -0.07 12.22 -27.76
C ARG A 253 0.95 11.30 -28.47
N LEU A 254 0.84 10.00 -28.22
CA LEU A 254 1.26 8.92 -29.11
C LEU A 254 -0.06 8.31 -29.59
N SER A 255 -0.33 8.50 -30.88
CA SER A 255 -1.56 8.18 -31.62
C SER A 255 -2.47 7.10 -31.01
N GLU A 256 -3.73 7.51 -30.79
CA GLU A 256 -5.00 6.76 -30.72
C GLU A 256 -4.99 5.29 -30.24
N TYR A 257 -5.78 5.09 -29.17
CA TYR A 257 -6.30 3.84 -28.58
C TYR A 257 -5.45 3.13 -27.49
N SER A 258 -6.00 3.19 -26.27
CA SER A 258 -6.09 2.13 -25.24
C SER A 258 -5.37 2.35 -23.88
N TYR A 259 -6.28 2.58 -22.92
CA TYR A 259 -6.36 2.64 -21.46
C TYR A 259 -5.52 1.69 -20.57
N ALA A 260 -4.88 2.23 -19.51
CA ALA A 260 -4.91 1.79 -18.10
C ALA A 260 -3.95 2.60 -17.21
N GLY A 261 -4.33 2.86 -15.95
CA GLY A 261 -3.52 3.58 -14.95
C GLY A 261 -4.25 3.63 -13.61
N LEU A 262 -3.67 2.96 -12.61
CA LEU A 262 -4.23 2.78 -11.28
C LEU A 262 -3.53 3.75 -10.31
N GLN A 263 -4.26 4.70 -9.76
CA GLN A 263 -3.89 5.30 -8.47
C GLN A 263 -4.44 4.37 -7.39
N LEU A 264 -3.69 3.31 -7.09
CA LEU A 264 -3.97 2.41 -5.97
C LEU A 264 -2.93 2.68 -4.88
N PRO A 265 -3.25 3.49 -3.85
CA PRO A 265 -2.54 3.42 -2.60
C PRO A 265 -2.86 2.04 -1.99
N HIS A 266 -1.90 1.14 -2.16
CA HIS A 266 -1.79 -0.17 -1.55
C HIS A 266 -2.92 -1.14 -1.93
N LEU A 267 -2.77 -1.87 -3.03
CA LEU A 267 -3.15 -3.28 -2.97
C LEU A 267 -2.36 -3.90 -1.81
N SER A 268 -3.06 -4.35 -0.76
CA SER A 268 -2.48 -5.30 0.20
C SER A 268 -2.17 -6.65 -0.46
N GLY A 269 -2.50 -6.83 -1.75
CA GLY A 269 -1.88 -7.81 -2.62
C GLY A 269 -0.57 -7.26 -3.17
N ARG A 270 0.54 -7.97 -2.94
CA ARG A 270 1.79 -7.75 -3.69
C ARG A 270 1.43 -7.57 -5.17
N ILE A 271 1.80 -6.45 -5.80
CA ILE A 271 1.94 -6.43 -7.26
C ILE A 271 3.03 -7.45 -7.52
N LEU A 272 2.60 -8.66 -7.90
CA LEU A 272 3.53 -9.73 -8.16
C LEU A 272 4.25 -9.35 -9.45
N PRO A 273 5.59 -9.43 -9.46
CA PRO A 273 6.36 -9.18 -10.66
C PRO A 273 5.85 -10.09 -11.79
N VAL A 274 5.97 -9.61 -13.03
CA VAL A 274 5.50 -10.35 -14.20
C VAL A 274 6.16 -11.73 -14.19
N HIS A 275 5.31 -12.76 -14.11
CA HIS A 275 5.77 -14.14 -13.97
C HIS A 275 6.65 -14.51 -15.17
N HIS A 276 7.77 -15.20 -14.93
CA HIS A 276 8.77 -15.52 -15.96
C HIS A 276 8.18 -16.19 -17.22
N ARG A 277 7.08 -16.95 -17.10
CA ARG A 277 6.36 -17.53 -18.25
C ARG A 277 5.75 -16.47 -19.18
N VAL A 278 5.30 -15.34 -18.64
CA VAL A 278 4.79 -14.21 -19.43
C VAL A 278 5.95 -13.55 -20.18
N ILE A 279 7.09 -13.33 -19.54
CA ILE A 279 8.29 -12.79 -20.21
C ILE A 279 8.71 -13.69 -21.38
N ARG A 280 8.74 -15.01 -21.17
CA ARG A 280 9.01 -15.98 -22.25
C ARG A 280 8.01 -15.86 -23.40
N ALA A 281 6.72 -15.78 -23.09
CA ALA A 281 5.66 -15.63 -24.11
C ALA A 281 5.78 -14.33 -24.90
N LEU A 282 6.09 -13.21 -24.24
CA LEU A 282 6.34 -11.91 -24.88
C LEU A 282 7.55 -11.98 -25.82
N ARG A 283 8.65 -12.58 -25.35
CA ARG A 283 9.87 -12.78 -26.15
C ARG A 283 9.61 -13.65 -27.39
N SER A 284 8.81 -14.72 -27.26
CA SER A 284 8.49 -15.63 -28.36
C SER A 284 7.44 -15.14 -29.35
N GLN A 285 6.81 -13.99 -29.13
CA GLN A 285 5.73 -13.48 -30.00
C GLN A 285 6.21 -12.36 -30.94
N PRO A 286 6.65 -12.66 -32.18
CA PRO A 286 7.26 -11.68 -33.08
C PRO A 286 6.33 -10.52 -33.49
N ALA A 287 5.00 -10.68 -33.37
CA ALA A 287 4.05 -9.60 -33.64
C ALA A 287 4.12 -8.45 -32.61
N ILE A 288 4.60 -8.72 -31.39
CA ILE A 288 4.77 -7.70 -30.35
C ILE A 288 6.12 -7.01 -30.58
N ARG A 289 6.05 -5.81 -31.16
CA ARG A 289 7.21 -4.94 -31.46
C ARG A 289 7.47 -3.89 -30.40
N ARG A 290 6.42 -3.48 -29.68
CA ARG A 290 6.46 -2.44 -28.64
C ARG A 290 5.80 -2.95 -27.37
N LEU A 291 6.43 -2.73 -26.23
CA LEU A 291 5.98 -3.15 -24.92
C LEU A 291 6.15 -2.00 -23.93
N VAL A 292 5.05 -1.54 -23.35
CA VAL A 292 5.09 -0.60 -22.22
C VAL A 292 5.07 -1.41 -20.93
N TYR A 293 6.09 -1.24 -20.10
CA TYR A 293 6.17 -1.83 -18.76
C TYR A 293 5.99 -0.73 -17.72
N VAL A 294 5.03 -0.89 -16.81
CA VAL A 294 4.81 0.00 -15.67
C VAL A 294 5.18 -0.73 -14.39
N SER A 295 6.03 -0.13 -13.56
CA SER A 295 6.50 -0.74 -12.31
C SER A 295 6.52 0.24 -11.15
N CYS A 296 5.90 -0.16 -10.03
CA CYS A 296 5.95 0.53 -8.75
C CYS A 296 7.22 0.23 -7.94
N LYS A 297 8.00 -0.76 -8.41
CA LYS A 297 9.26 -1.21 -7.80
C LYS A 297 10.16 -1.77 -8.90
N SER A 298 10.96 -0.89 -9.48
CA SER A 298 11.82 -1.18 -10.62
C SER A 298 13.09 -1.99 -10.29
N GLU A 299 13.34 -2.26 -9.01
CA GLU A 299 14.44 -3.09 -8.52
C GLU A 299 14.04 -4.56 -8.29
N GLY A 300 15.05 -5.42 -8.13
CA GLY A 300 14.85 -6.84 -7.80
C GLY A 300 14.18 -7.61 -8.93
N GLU A 301 12.94 -8.03 -8.72
CA GLU A 301 12.23 -8.92 -9.65
C GLU A 301 11.84 -8.22 -10.96
N ALA A 302 11.46 -6.94 -10.93
CA ALA A 302 11.18 -6.16 -12.13
C ALA A 302 12.47 -5.94 -12.94
N MET A 303 13.59 -5.61 -12.28
CA MET A 303 14.90 -5.52 -12.93
C MET A 303 15.30 -6.84 -13.58
N ARG A 304 15.01 -8.00 -12.96
CA ARG A 304 15.19 -9.30 -13.61
C ARG A 304 14.35 -9.40 -14.88
N ASN A 305 13.07 -9.01 -14.85
CA ASN A 305 12.22 -9.01 -16.04
C ASN A 305 12.80 -8.11 -17.14
N PHE A 306 13.27 -6.90 -16.81
CA PHE A 306 13.87 -5.99 -17.80
C PHE A 306 15.08 -6.62 -18.48
N ARG A 307 15.96 -7.26 -17.70
CA ARG A 307 17.14 -7.96 -18.24
C ARG A 307 16.74 -9.17 -19.11
N GLU A 308 15.75 -9.95 -18.70
CA GLU A 308 15.24 -11.08 -19.50
C GLU A 308 14.56 -10.62 -20.79
N LEU A 309 13.95 -9.43 -20.79
CA LEU A 309 13.38 -8.82 -21.99
C LEU A 309 14.48 -8.40 -22.99
N CYS A 310 15.62 -7.94 -22.48
CA CYS A 310 16.68 -7.33 -23.28
C CYS A 310 17.86 -8.25 -23.62
N CYS A 311 17.98 -9.41 -22.96
CA CYS A 311 19.09 -10.31 -23.21
C CYS A 311 18.92 -11.11 -24.52
N ALA A 312 20.05 -11.54 -25.07
CA ALA A 312 20.09 -12.50 -26.16
C ALA A 312 19.27 -13.78 -25.84
N PRO A 313 18.81 -14.51 -26.87
CA PRO A 313 18.14 -15.80 -26.66
C PRO A 313 18.96 -16.73 -25.76
N ASP A 314 18.28 -17.35 -24.79
CA ASP A 314 18.89 -18.27 -23.83
C ASP A 314 18.06 -19.57 -23.76
N PRO A 315 18.51 -20.65 -24.41
CA PRO A 315 17.83 -21.94 -24.40
C PRO A 315 17.66 -22.53 -23.00
N LYS A 316 18.62 -22.32 -22.07
CA LYS A 316 18.56 -22.84 -20.69
C LYS A 316 17.42 -22.16 -19.92
N ARG A 317 17.22 -20.87 -20.15
CA ARG A 317 16.11 -20.09 -19.57
C ARG A 317 14.82 -20.15 -20.39
N LYS A 318 14.82 -20.85 -21.53
CA LYS A 318 13.71 -20.91 -22.50
C LYS A 318 13.29 -19.51 -23.00
N LEU A 319 14.26 -18.60 -23.14
CA LEU A 319 14.07 -17.27 -23.74
C LEU A 319 14.40 -17.37 -25.23
N GLN A 320 13.40 -17.17 -26.08
CA GLN A 320 13.49 -17.31 -27.54
C GLN A 320 12.97 -16.04 -28.23
N GLY A 321 13.33 -15.83 -29.49
CA GLY A 321 12.93 -14.65 -30.28
C GLY A 321 13.85 -13.44 -30.10
N ASP A 322 13.57 -12.35 -30.82
CA ASP A 322 14.43 -11.16 -30.85
C ASP A 322 14.31 -10.33 -29.57
N ALA A 323 15.44 -9.93 -29.00
CA ALA A 323 15.48 -9.17 -27.75
C ALA A 323 14.80 -7.81 -27.93
N PHE A 324 14.15 -7.34 -26.87
CA PHE A 324 13.75 -5.94 -26.81
C PHE A 324 14.94 -5.07 -26.42
N SER A 325 14.81 -3.77 -26.67
CA SER A 325 15.72 -2.75 -26.17
C SER A 325 14.89 -1.66 -25.50
N PRO A 326 15.32 -1.12 -24.34
CA PRO A 326 14.66 0.04 -23.76
C PRO A 326 14.90 1.25 -24.69
N SER A 327 13.83 1.93 -25.10
CA SER A 327 13.91 3.08 -25.99
C SER A 327 13.47 4.39 -25.35
N LEU A 328 12.70 4.34 -24.26
CA LEU A 328 12.27 5.51 -23.51
C LEU A 328 11.90 5.10 -22.08
N ALA A 329 12.23 5.94 -21.10
CA ALA A 329 11.70 5.79 -19.74
C ALA A 329 11.15 7.11 -19.20
N VAL A 330 10.09 7.03 -18.41
CA VAL A 330 9.44 8.16 -17.75
C VAL A 330 9.11 7.78 -16.31
N PRO A 331 9.77 8.40 -15.33
CA PRO A 331 9.34 8.36 -13.94
C PRO A 331 8.01 9.10 -13.75
N VAL A 332 7.12 8.58 -12.92
CA VAL A 332 5.83 9.21 -12.59
C VAL A 332 5.66 9.22 -11.07
N ASP A 333 5.52 10.41 -10.51
CA ASP A 333 5.26 10.56 -9.08
C ASP A 333 3.77 10.37 -8.76
N MET A 334 3.40 9.14 -8.40
CA MET A 334 2.06 8.80 -7.91
C MET A 334 1.95 8.89 -6.37
N PHE A 335 3.07 9.11 -5.66
CA PHE A 335 3.15 9.03 -4.21
C PHE A 335 4.02 10.15 -3.60
N PRO A 336 3.56 11.42 -3.70
CA PRO A 336 4.18 12.54 -3.00
C PRO A 336 4.44 12.24 -1.51
N HIS A 337 5.50 12.85 -0.98
CA HIS A 337 6.03 12.66 0.38
C HIS A 337 6.62 11.28 0.68
N THR A 338 6.56 10.33 -0.26
CA THR A 338 7.19 9.01 -0.11
C THR A 338 8.37 8.83 -1.06
N GLU A 339 9.22 7.84 -0.82
CA GLU A 339 10.30 7.46 -1.76
C GLU A 339 9.77 6.70 -2.99
N HIS A 340 8.49 6.28 -2.99
CA HIS A 340 7.91 5.52 -4.09
C HIS A 340 7.74 6.40 -5.33
N CYS A 341 8.04 5.79 -6.48
CA CYS A 341 7.88 6.38 -7.80
C CYS A 341 7.52 5.24 -8.77
N GLU A 342 6.52 5.47 -9.61
CA GLU A 342 6.24 4.57 -10.72
C GLU A 342 7.25 4.82 -11.83
N LEU A 343 7.62 3.78 -12.55
CA LEU A 343 8.47 3.87 -13.72
C LEU A 343 7.76 3.26 -14.92
N VAL A 344 7.61 4.05 -15.98
CA VAL A 344 7.10 3.61 -17.27
C VAL A 344 8.28 3.45 -18.22
N ILE A 345 8.49 2.25 -18.76
CA ILE A 345 9.56 1.97 -19.73
C ILE A 345 8.93 1.44 -21.01
N LEU A 346 9.32 2.03 -22.14
CA LEU A 346 9.04 1.51 -23.47
C LEU A 346 10.19 0.61 -23.93
N PHE A 347 9.84 -0.61 -24.31
CA PHE A 347 10.72 -1.61 -24.88
C PHE A 347 10.35 -1.86 -26.34
N GLU A 348 11.33 -1.85 -27.25
CA GLU A 348 11.11 -2.00 -28.70
C GLU A 348 12.09 -3.00 -29.35
N ARG A 349 11.68 -3.59 -30.47
CA ARG A 349 12.52 -4.48 -31.31
C ARG A 349 12.13 -4.50 -32.79
#